data_AF-A0A2V2UXB9-F1
#
_entry.id   AF-A0A2V2UXB9-F1
#
_cell.length_a   1.000
_cell.length_b   1.000
_cell.length_c   1.000
_cell.angle_alpha   90.00
_cell.angle_beta   90.00
_cell.angle_gamma   90.00
#
_symmetry.space_group_name_H-M   'P 1'
#
loop_
_entity.id
_entity.type
_entity.pdbx_description
1 polymer ?
#
loop_
_entity_poly.entity_id
_entity_poly.type
_entity_poly.pdbx_seq_one_letter_code
_entity_poly.pdbx_strand_id
1 'polypeptide(L)'
;MYRCFRHFSTLPLAFVRRTATNSYANRHIGPSAAESISMLRIIGKESLSDLMTAVIPENILRSPLKEVTAMSEQDALSLLHSLGSRNKVLKSMIGQGYYESITPSVILRNVIENPAWYTPYTPYQAEISQGRLESLLNFQSMIIDLTAMNVANASLLDQATACAEAMYLAFHHGRKERMTLFIIIEGCLAILRRDGRNKSRAP
;
A
#
# COMPACT_ATOMS: atom_id res chain seq x y z
N MET A 1 3.26 -48.64 -17.15
CA MET A 1 3.80 -49.02 -18.47
C MET A 1 4.01 -47.74 -19.26
N TYR A 2 5.23 -47.51 -19.74
CA TYR A 2 5.76 -46.25 -20.29
C TYR A 2 5.15 -45.82 -21.64
N ARG A 3 5.04 -44.48 -21.85
CA ARG A 3 5.50 -43.66 -23.02
C ARG A 3 4.64 -42.37 -23.11
N CYS A 4 5.13 -41.17 -22.76
CA CYS A 4 6.13 -40.30 -23.41
C CYS A 4 5.63 -39.59 -24.69
N PHE A 5 5.27 -38.31 -24.57
CA PHE A 5 5.45 -37.21 -25.54
C PHE A 5 5.36 -35.89 -24.75
N ARG A 6 6.49 -35.33 -24.26
CA ARG A 6 7.18 -34.16 -24.85
C ARG A 6 6.26 -33.12 -25.51
N HIS A 7 5.94 -32.07 -24.76
CA HIS A 7 5.98 -30.70 -25.26
C HIS A 7 6.62 -29.81 -24.17
N PHE A 8 7.89 -29.48 -24.39
CA PHE A 8 8.54 -28.34 -23.76
C PHE A 8 7.82 -27.09 -24.26
N SER A 9 7.07 -26.40 -23.40
CA SER A 9 6.88 -24.96 -23.59
C SER A 9 7.83 -24.27 -22.62
N THR A 10 8.84 -23.68 -23.22
CA THR A 10 9.79 -22.74 -22.62
C THR A 10 9.01 -21.53 -22.12
N LEU A 11 8.59 -21.55 -20.87
CA LEU A 11 8.31 -20.29 -20.17
C LEU A 11 9.66 -19.58 -20.02
N PRO A 12 9.76 -18.31 -20.45
CA PRO A 12 11.02 -17.58 -20.40
C PRO A 12 11.49 -17.57 -18.95
N LEU A 13 12.79 -17.81 -18.77
CA LEU A 13 13.51 -17.58 -17.51
C LEU A 13 12.94 -16.34 -16.84
N ALA A 14 12.08 -16.53 -15.83
CA ALA A 14 11.84 -15.49 -14.86
C ALA A 14 13.23 -15.19 -14.30
N PHE A 15 13.70 -13.97 -14.52
CA PHE A 15 15.00 -13.46 -14.09
C PHE A 15 15.00 -13.35 -12.56
N VAL A 16 14.86 -14.49 -11.89
CA VAL A 16 15.14 -14.63 -10.48
C VAL A 16 16.66 -14.67 -10.43
N ARG A 17 17.27 -13.52 -10.11
CA ARG A 17 18.69 -13.44 -9.80
C ARG A 17 18.96 -14.38 -8.62
N ARG A 18 19.28 -15.64 -8.91
CA ARG A 18 19.72 -16.62 -7.90
C ARG A 18 21.05 -16.11 -7.36
N THR A 19 20.99 -15.35 -6.27
CA THR A 19 22.16 -15.03 -5.47
C THR A 19 22.71 -16.34 -4.90
N ALA A 20 24.03 -16.45 -4.75
CA ALA A 20 24.68 -17.67 -4.23
C ALA A 20 24.16 -18.08 -2.83
N THR A 21 23.55 -17.14 -2.11
CA THR A 21 22.77 -17.40 -0.89
C THR A 21 21.30 -17.12 -1.17
N ASN A 22 20.41 -17.99 -0.68
CA ASN A 22 18.95 -17.88 -0.81
C ASN A 22 18.35 -16.77 0.09
N SER A 23 19.12 -15.71 0.38
CA SER A 23 18.75 -14.62 1.29
C SER A 23 18.13 -13.46 0.51
N TYR A 24 16.90 -13.09 0.89
CA TYR A 24 16.19 -11.93 0.33
C TYR A 24 16.92 -10.61 0.61
N ALA A 25 17.66 -10.50 1.73
CA ALA A 25 18.40 -9.31 2.09
C ALA A 25 19.38 -8.86 0.98
N ASN A 26 19.97 -9.82 0.25
CA ASN A 26 20.91 -9.54 -0.84
C ASN A 26 20.25 -9.00 -2.11
N ARG A 27 18.91 -9.03 -2.20
CA ARG A 27 18.14 -8.40 -3.29
C ARG A 27 17.52 -7.08 -2.85
N HIS A 28 17.19 -6.97 -1.57
CA HIS A 28 16.53 -5.80 -1.01
C HIS A 28 17.52 -4.68 -0.65
N ILE A 29 18.67 -5.04 -0.06
CA ILE A 29 19.72 -4.08 0.30
C ILE A 29 20.58 -3.82 -0.93
N GLY A 30 20.59 -2.57 -1.39
CA GLY A 30 21.32 -2.16 -2.59
C GLY A 30 22.84 -2.28 -2.45
N PRO A 31 23.47 -1.64 -1.43
CA PRO A 31 24.92 -1.67 -1.27
C PRO A 31 25.45 -3.08 -0.94
N SER A 32 26.45 -3.51 -1.69
CA SER A 32 27.27 -4.68 -1.38
C SER A 32 28.17 -4.43 -0.17
N ALA A 33 28.81 -5.50 0.33
CA ALA A 33 29.77 -5.39 1.43
C ALA A 33 30.96 -4.46 1.08
N ALA A 34 31.47 -4.54 -0.16
CA ALA A 34 32.58 -3.72 -0.62
C ALA A 34 32.17 -2.23 -0.72
N GLU A 35 30.99 -1.95 -1.28
CA GLU A 35 30.44 -0.58 -1.35
C GLU A 35 30.19 -0.02 0.05
N SER A 36 29.64 -0.83 0.96
CA SER A 36 29.41 -0.44 2.35
C SER A 36 30.71 -0.05 3.06
N ILE A 37 31.79 -0.84 2.90
CA ILE A 37 33.12 -0.50 3.45
C ILE A 37 33.65 0.81 2.84
N SER A 38 33.47 1.02 1.53
CA SER A 38 33.89 2.25 0.87
C SER A 38 33.12 3.46 1.40
N MET A 39 31.80 3.34 1.58
CA MET A 39 30.95 4.40 2.13
C MET A 39 31.30 4.73 3.58
N LEU A 40 31.54 3.71 4.42
CA LEU A 40 31.96 3.88 5.81
C LEU A 40 33.29 4.63 5.91
N ARG A 41 34.25 4.34 5.02
CA ARG A 41 35.53 5.05 4.98
C ARG A 41 35.36 6.54 4.67
N ILE A 42 34.46 6.90 3.76
CA ILE A 42 34.20 8.31 3.39
C ILE A 42 33.70 9.11 4.61
N ILE A 43 32.85 8.50 5.43
CA ILE A 43 32.30 9.13 6.63
C ILE A 43 33.16 8.93 7.89
N GLY A 44 34.36 8.34 7.75
CA GLY A 44 35.30 8.13 8.85
C GLY A 44 34.85 7.10 9.89
N LYS A 45 34.10 6.08 9.48
CA LYS A 45 33.60 5.00 10.34
C LYS A 45 34.25 3.66 10.01
N GLU A 46 34.50 2.86 11.04
CA GLU A 46 35.18 1.56 10.88
C GLU A 46 34.19 0.42 10.61
N SER A 47 32.95 0.56 11.09
CA SER A 47 31.90 -0.44 10.93
C SER A 47 30.51 0.18 10.96
N LEU A 48 29.51 -0.60 10.52
CA LEU A 48 28.11 -0.21 10.67
C LEU A 48 27.73 -0.05 12.16
N SER A 49 28.30 -0.88 13.04
CA SER A 49 28.06 -0.77 14.49
C SER A 49 28.54 0.57 15.05
N ASP A 50 29.75 1.01 14.68
CA ASP A 50 30.32 2.31 15.05
C ASP A 50 29.50 3.48 14.49
N LEU A 51 28.98 3.37 13.26
CA LEU A 51 28.04 4.36 12.74
C LEU A 51 26.76 4.44 13.59
N MET A 52 26.16 3.30 13.93
CA MET A 52 24.89 3.25 14.67
C MET A 52 25.03 3.81 16.09
N THR A 53 26.10 3.48 16.82
CA THR A 53 26.34 4.01 18.18
C THR A 53 26.68 5.49 18.19
N ALA A 54 27.24 6.03 17.10
CA ALA A 54 27.51 7.46 16.98
C ALA A 54 26.25 8.29 16.66
N VAL A 55 25.26 7.70 15.99
CA VAL A 55 24.03 8.40 15.55
C VAL A 55 22.88 8.24 16.54
N ILE A 56 22.73 7.05 17.12
CA ILE A 56 21.60 6.73 18.00
C ILE A 56 22.03 6.89 19.47
N PRO A 57 21.37 7.77 20.24
CA PRO A 57 21.64 7.92 21.67
C PRO A 57 21.50 6.61 22.44
N GLU A 58 22.44 6.37 23.35
CA GLU A 58 22.52 5.10 24.10
C GLU A 58 21.26 4.80 24.92
N ASN A 59 20.61 5.83 25.47
CA ASN A 59 19.41 5.69 26.28
C ASN A 59 18.17 5.18 25.52
N ILE A 60 18.21 5.14 24.19
CA ILE A 60 17.16 4.57 23.34
C ILE A 60 17.64 3.35 22.53
N LEU A 61 18.91 2.95 22.66
CA LEU A 61 19.40 1.71 22.07
C LEU A 61 18.71 0.53 22.74
N ARG A 62 18.27 -0.43 21.92
CA ARG A 62 17.56 -1.63 22.37
C ARG A 62 18.38 -2.87 22.09
N SER A 63 18.22 -3.88 22.93
CA SER A 63 18.73 -5.22 22.67
C SER A 63 18.18 -5.77 21.35
N PRO A 64 18.91 -6.68 20.69
CA PRO A 64 18.44 -7.32 19.46
C PRO A 64 17.03 -7.90 19.64
N LEU A 65 16.20 -7.74 18.60
CA LEU A 65 14.88 -8.34 18.57
C LEU A 65 15.00 -9.88 18.60
N LYS A 66 14.00 -10.55 19.16
CA LYS A 66 13.93 -12.02 19.11
C LYS A 66 13.96 -12.47 17.65
N GLU A 67 14.98 -13.24 17.29
CA GLU A 67 15.15 -13.68 15.91
C GLU A 67 14.05 -14.65 15.50
N VAL A 68 13.39 -14.34 14.39
CA VAL A 68 12.61 -15.30 13.63
C VAL A 68 13.51 -15.77 12.49
N THR A 69 13.63 -17.08 12.31
CA THR A 69 14.41 -17.65 11.20
C THR A 69 13.95 -17.05 9.88
N ALA A 70 14.87 -16.37 9.18
CA ALA A 70 14.57 -15.79 7.88
C ALA A 70 14.20 -16.89 6.88
N MET A 71 13.07 -16.71 6.20
CA MET A 71 12.66 -17.58 5.11
C MET A 71 13.28 -17.12 3.80
N SER A 72 13.51 -18.06 2.88
CA SER A 72 13.76 -17.66 1.50
C SER A 72 12.51 -17.05 0.87
N GLU A 73 12.68 -16.30 -0.22
CA GLU A 73 11.56 -15.73 -0.97
C GLU A 73 10.58 -16.81 -1.46
N GLN A 74 11.10 -17.96 -1.88
CA GLN A 74 10.30 -19.10 -2.36
C GLN A 74 9.50 -19.75 -1.22
N ASP A 75 10.13 -19.94 -0.07
CA ASP A 75 9.46 -20.53 1.10
C ASP A 75 8.41 -19.56 1.65
N ALA A 76 8.69 -18.25 1.68
CA ALA A 76 7.74 -17.23 2.10
C ALA A 76 6.50 -17.19 1.18
N LEU A 77 6.69 -17.23 -0.15
CA LEU A 77 5.57 -17.31 -1.10
C LEU A 77 4.74 -18.59 -0.91
N SER A 78 5.41 -19.73 -0.73
CA SER A 78 4.73 -21.01 -0.49
C SER A 78 3.92 -21.01 0.80
N LEU A 79 4.48 -20.44 1.87
CA LEU A 79 3.78 -20.26 3.14
C LEU A 79 2.57 -19.34 2.99
N LEU A 80 2.72 -18.17 2.35
CA LEU A 80 1.62 -17.23 2.12
C LEU A 80 0.50 -17.87 1.29
N HIS A 81 0.85 -18.66 0.27
CA HIS A 81 -0.14 -19.42 -0.49
C HIS A 81 -0.88 -20.44 0.39
N SER A 82 -0.18 -21.17 1.25
CA SER A 82 -0.79 -22.12 2.19
C SER A 82 -1.68 -21.49 3.26
N LEU A 83 -1.41 -20.23 3.62
CA LEU A 83 -2.24 -19.45 4.54
C LEU A 83 -3.48 -18.94 3.80
N GLY A 84 -3.28 -18.37 2.61
CA GLY A 84 -4.35 -17.87 1.75
C GLY A 84 -5.34 -18.96 1.34
N SER A 85 -4.88 -20.20 1.10
CA SER A 85 -5.75 -21.33 0.74
C SER A 85 -6.73 -21.77 1.84
N ARG A 86 -6.58 -21.26 3.07
CA ARG A 86 -7.53 -21.50 4.17
C ARG A 86 -8.76 -20.60 4.09
N ASN A 87 -8.68 -19.50 3.33
CA ASN A 87 -9.80 -18.60 3.12
C ASN A 87 -10.83 -19.26 2.20
N LYS A 88 -12.13 -19.09 2.52
CA LYS A 88 -13.23 -19.56 1.69
C LYS A 88 -13.76 -18.41 0.85
N VAL A 89 -13.55 -18.48 -0.46
CA VAL A 89 -14.12 -17.53 -1.41
C VAL A 89 -15.57 -17.94 -1.67
N LEU A 90 -16.52 -17.11 -1.21
CA LEU A 90 -17.95 -17.34 -1.34
C LEU A 90 -18.55 -16.26 -2.25
N LYS A 91 -19.67 -16.60 -2.91
CA LYS A 91 -20.50 -15.59 -3.56
C LYS A 91 -21.20 -14.75 -2.49
N SER A 92 -20.59 -13.62 -2.15
CA SER A 92 -21.08 -12.74 -1.08
C SER A 92 -22.13 -11.78 -1.61
N MET A 93 -23.34 -11.85 -1.05
CA MET A 93 -24.45 -10.92 -1.33
C MET A 93 -24.79 -10.07 -0.10
N ILE A 94 -23.81 -9.84 0.78
CA ILE A 94 -23.98 -9.08 2.03
C ILE A 94 -24.21 -7.58 1.74
N GLY A 95 -23.60 -7.04 0.68
CA GLY A 95 -23.66 -5.62 0.34
C GLY A 95 -22.83 -4.77 1.32
N GLN A 96 -23.46 -3.77 1.94
CA GLN A 96 -22.82 -2.89 2.93
C GLN A 96 -21.63 -2.08 2.38
N GLY A 97 -21.73 -1.61 1.13
CA GLY A 97 -20.69 -0.78 0.50
C GLY A 97 -19.59 -1.57 -0.22
N TYR A 98 -19.58 -2.90 -0.11
CA TYR A 98 -18.65 -3.76 -0.84
C TYR A 98 -19.43 -4.68 -1.78
N TYR A 99 -19.16 -4.54 -3.08
CA TYR A 99 -19.84 -5.29 -4.13
C TYR A 99 -18.79 -5.94 -5.03
N GLU A 100 -18.98 -7.22 -5.34
CA GLU A 100 -18.10 -7.94 -6.25
C GLU A 100 -18.16 -7.29 -7.65
N SER A 101 -16.99 -7.07 -8.24
CA SER A 101 -16.87 -6.53 -9.60
C SER A 101 -15.82 -7.32 -10.37
N ILE A 102 -16.01 -7.41 -11.69
CA ILE A 102 -15.02 -8.00 -12.58
C ILE A 102 -13.96 -6.93 -12.86
N THR A 103 -12.76 -7.10 -12.31
CA THR A 103 -11.61 -6.26 -12.69
C THR A 103 -11.14 -6.68 -14.08
N PRO A 104 -11.17 -5.79 -15.09
CA PRO A 104 -10.69 -6.13 -16.42
C PRO A 104 -9.23 -6.60 -16.39
N SER A 105 -8.95 -7.75 -17.02
CA SER A 105 -7.62 -8.38 -16.98
C SER A 105 -6.50 -7.46 -17.51
N VAL A 106 -6.83 -6.61 -18.49
CA VAL A 106 -5.89 -5.61 -19.02
C VAL A 106 -5.50 -4.56 -17.96
N ILE A 107 -6.40 -4.19 -17.06
CA ILE A 107 -6.11 -3.25 -15.96
C ILE A 107 -5.32 -3.96 -14.87
N LEU A 108 -5.74 -5.18 -14.48
CA LEU A 108 -5.02 -5.99 -13.49
C LEU A 108 -3.55 -6.16 -13.90
N ARG A 109 -3.30 -6.60 -15.14
CA ARG A 109 -1.95 -6.92 -15.60
C ARG A 109 -1.07 -5.69 -15.84
N ASN A 110 -1.63 -4.63 -16.44
CA ASN A 110 -0.82 -3.51 -16.93
C ASN A 110 -0.76 -2.31 -15.98
N VAL A 111 -1.63 -2.27 -14.96
CA VAL A 111 -1.67 -1.21 -13.95
C VAL A 111 -1.38 -1.77 -12.56
N ILE A 112 -2.18 -2.70 -12.04
CA ILE A 112 -2.07 -3.17 -10.65
C ILE A 112 -0.80 -4.01 -10.45
N GLU A 113 -0.49 -4.91 -11.37
CA GLU A 113 0.71 -5.76 -11.32
C GLU A 113 1.96 -5.12 -11.93
N ASN A 114 1.89 -3.85 -12.35
CA ASN A 114 2.98 -3.16 -13.02
C ASN A 114 3.72 -2.19 -12.09
N PRO A 115 5.00 -2.43 -11.75
CA PRO A 115 5.75 -1.55 -10.84
C PRO A 115 5.86 -0.11 -11.33
N ALA A 116 5.79 0.15 -12.63
CA ALA A 116 5.80 1.51 -13.16
C ALA A 116 4.61 2.36 -12.66
N TRP A 117 3.52 1.72 -12.25
CA TRP A 117 2.31 2.40 -11.75
C TRP A 117 2.26 2.50 -10.22
N TYR A 118 2.75 1.49 -9.48
CA TYR A 118 2.61 1.46 -8.02
C TYR A 118 3.89 1.82 -7.24
N THR A 119 5.05 1.94 -7.89
CA THR A 119 6.29 2.37 -7.21
C THR A 119 6.47 3.88 -7.10
N PRO A 120 6.02 4.72 -8.06
CA PRO A 120 6.08 6.17 -7.89
C PRO A 120 5.18 6.64 -6.74
N TYR A 121 5.61 7.68 -6.02
CA TYR A 121 4.82 8.29 -4.95
C TYR A 121 4.02 9.50 -5.45
N THR A 122 3.53 10.32 -4.52
CA THR A 122 2.76 11.54 -4.78
C THR A 122 3.38 12.39 -5.90
N PRO A 123 2.58 12.86 -6.88
CA PRO A 123 3.05 13.67 -8.00
C PRO A 123 3.43 15.11 -7.63
N TYR A 124 4.44 15.26 -6.77
CA TYR A 124 5.00 16.58 -6.44
C TYR A 124 5.72 17.24 -7.62
N GLN A 125 6.37 16.44 -8.48
CA GLN A 125 7.04 16.90 -9.70
C GLN A 125 6.13 16.62 -10.90
N ALA A 126 5.33 17.59 -11.31
CA ALA A 126 4.28 17.40 -12.30
C ALA A 126 4.82 17.00 -13.68
N GLU A 127 5.97 17.54 -14.09
CA GLU A 127 6.57 17.37 -15.42
C GLU A 127 6.89 15.90 -15.73
N ILE A 128 7.32 15.14 -14.72
CA ILE A 128 7.65 13.72 -14.82
C ILE A 128 6.49 12.81 -14.33
N SER A 129 5.30 13.38 -14.15
CA SER A 129 4.16 12.71 -13.52
C SER A 129 2.86 12.81 -14.31
N GLN A 130 2.91 13.32 -15.54
CA GLN A 130 1.73 13.64 -16.35
C GLN A 130 0.79 12.45 -16.53
N GLY A 131 1.29 11.24 -16.80
CA GLY A 131 0.43 10.06 -17.02
C GLY A 131 -0.48 9.73 -15.84
N ARG A 132 0.03 9.79 -14.59
CA ARG A 132 -0.82 9.54 -13.40
C ARG A 132 -1.71 10.72 -13.06
N LEU A 133 -1.25 11.95 -13.30
CA LEU A 133 -2.06 13.16 -13.11
C LEU A 133 -3.26 13.17 -14.07
N GLU A 134 -3.07 12.78 -15.32
CA GLU A 134 -4.15 12.61 -16.29
C GLU A 134 -5.14 11.54 -15.84
N SER A 135 -4.66 10.38 -15.36
CA SER A 135 -5.53 9.34 -14.83
C SER A 135 -6.34 9.82 -13.61
N LEU A 136 -5.77 10.65 -12.73
CA LEU A 136 -6.48 11.24 -11.60
C LEU A 136 -7.51 12.28 -12.05
N LEU A 137 -7.20 13.05 -13.10
CA LEU A 137 -8.16 13.98 -13.69
C LEU A 137 -9.33 13.25 -14.36
N ASN A 138 -9.07 12.10 -15.00
CA ASN A 138 -10.10 11.22 -15.52
C ASN A 138 -11.00 10.67 -14.40
N PHE A 139 -10.41 10.31 -13.25
CA PHE A 139 -11.17 9.93 -12.06
C PHE A 139 -12.06 11.08 -11.56
N GLN A 140 -11.53 12.30 -11.45
CA GLN A 140 -12.31 13.48 -11.05
C GLN A 140 -13.47 13.75 -12.02
N SER A 141 -13.20 13.70 -13.33
CA SER A 141 -14.19 13.92 -14.38
C SER A 141 -15.30 12.87 -14.31
N MET A 142 -14.94 11.59 -14.15
CA MET A 142 -15.90 10.49 -13.98
C MET A 142 -16.82 10.72 -12.77
N ILE A 143 -16.27 11.15 -11.62
CA ILE A 143 -17.07 11.43 -10.43
C ILE A 143 -17.98 12.65 -10.65
N ILE A 144 -17.47 13.71 -11.27
CA ILE A 144 -18.25 14.91 -11.65
C ILE A 144 -19.44 14.52 -12.52
N ASP A 145 -19.22 13.75 -13.59
CA ASP A 145 -20.25 13.34 -14.53
C ASP A 145 -21.31 12.43 -13.86
N LEU A 146 -20.88 11.48 -13.01
CA LEU A 146 -21.78 10.55 -12.34
C LEU A 146 -22.59 11.20 -11.21
N THR A 147 -22.04 12.21 -10.54
CA THR A 147 -22.70 12.86 -9.38
C THR A 147 -23.36 14.20 -9.74
N ALA A 148 -23.12 14.72 -10.94
CA ALA A 148 -23.52 16.05 -11.39
C ALA A 148 -23.03 17.19 -10.46
N MET A 149 -21.89 16.98 -9.79
CA MET A 149 -21.26 17.98 -8.92
C MET A 149 -20.23 18.80 -9.69
N ASN A 150 -19.96 20.03 -9.25
CA ASN A 150 -19.05 20.93 -9.98
C ASN A 150 -17.56 20.55 -9.87
N VAL A 151 -17.15 19.92 -8.77
CA VAL A 151 -15.75 19.58 -8.48
C VAL A 151 -15.70 18.28 -7.70
N ALA A 152 -14.70 17.44 -8.01
CA ALA A 152 -14.33 16.26 -7.25
C ALA A 152 -12.83 16.32 -6.87
N ASN A 153 -12.46 15.69 -5.76
CA ASN A 153 -11.05 15.53 -5.40
C ASN A 153 -10.46 14.25 -6.02
N ALA A 154 -9.17 14.01 -5.81
CA ALA A 154 -8.44 12.87 -6.35
C ALA A 154 -8.48 11.62 -5.44
N SER A 155 -9.63 11.35 -4.80
CA SER A 155 -9.94 10.29 -3.80
C SER A 155 -9.87 10.69 -2.32
N LEU A 156 -10.47 9.83 -1.48
CA LEU A 156 -10.36 9.76 -0.02
C LEU A 156 -10.16 8.28 0.39
N LEU A 157 -9.94 8.02 1.68
CA LEU A 157 -9.58 6.68 2.16
C LEU A 157 -10.69 5.63 1.97
N ASP A 158 -11.91 5.96 2.41
CA ASP A 158 -13.07 5.09 2.27
C ASP A 158 -14.38 5.90 2.33
N GLN A 159 -15.51 5.22 2.16
CA GLN A 159 -16.82 5.86 2.18
C GLN A 159 -17.14 6.54 3.52
N ALA A 160 -16.79 5.91 4.65
CA ALA A 160 -17.16 6.40 5.97
C ALA A 160 -16.40 7.67 6.35
N THR A 161 -15.10 7.69 6.06
CA THR A 161 -14.24 8.86 6.21
C THR A 161 -14.63 9.97 5.23
N ALA A 162 -15.03 9.65 4.00
CA ALA A 162 -15.58 10.64 3.07
C ALA A 162 -16.87 11.29 3.59
N CYS A 163 -17.78 10.52 4.19
CA CYS A 163 -18.96 11.08 4.86
C CYS A 163 -18.59 11.98 6.06
N ALA A 164 -17.55 11.61 6.81
CA ALA A 164 -17.05 12.42 7.92
C ALA A 164 -16.47 13.76 7.46
N GLU A 165 -15.68 13.75 6.38
CA GLU A 165 -15.15 14.97 5.76
C GLU A 165 -16.28 15.85 5.20
N ALA A 166 -17.30 15.27 4.56
CA ALA A 166 -18.45 16.01 4.08
C ALA A 166 -19.22 16.69 5.24
N MET A 167 -19.43 15.96 6.34
CA MET A 167 -20.02 16.52 7.57
C MET A 167 -19.16 17.66 8.12
N TYR A 168 -17.83 17.49 8.15
CA TYR A 168 -16.90 18.51 8.62
C TYR A 168 -16.95 19.76 7.75
N LEU A 169 -16.95 19.60 6.43
CA LEU A 169 -17.06 20.68 5.46
C LEU A 169 -18.37 21.46 5.66
N ALA A 170 -19.50 20.76 5.78
CA ALA A 170 -20.80 21.37 6.04
C ALA A 170 -20.86 22.10 7.39
N PHE A 171 -20.28 21.52 8.44
CA PHE A 171 -20.22 22.12 9.77
C PHE A 171 -19.44 23.44 9.79
N HIS A 172 -18.29 23.49 9.09
CA HIS A 172 -17.49 24.70 8.99
C HIS A 172 -18.15 25.76 8.11
N HIS A 173 -18.74 25.34 6.98
CA HIS A 173 -19.46 26.25 6.10
C HIS A 173 -20.70 26.86 6.80
N GLY A 174 -21.43 26.07 7.57
CA GLY A 174 -22.60 26.47 8.35
C GLY A 174 -22.30 27.15 9.68
N ARG A 175 -21.09 27.70 9.87
CA ARG A 175 -20.66 28.46 11.07
C ARG A 175 -20.87 27.73 12.41
N LYS A 176 -20.85 26.40 12.41
CA LYS A 176 -21.01 25.54 13.61
C LYS A 176 -22.40 25.58 14.27
N GLU A 177 -23.42 26.12 13.60
CA GLU A 177 -24.77 26.29 14.20
C GLU A 177 -25.71 25.09 13.99
N ARG A 178 -25.45 24.23 12.97
CA ARG A 178 -26.31 23.09 12.62
C ARG A 178 -25.67 21.76 13.00
N MET A 179 -26.37 20.97 13.82
CA MET A 179 -25.91 19.65 14.32
C MET A 179 -26.80 18.47 13.91
N THR A 180 -27.62 18.60 12.87
CA THR A 180 -28.45 17.47 12.41
C THR A 180 -27.69 16.63 11.39
N LEU A 181 -27.30 15.43 11.80
CA LEU A 181 -26.62 14.46 10.95
C LEU A 181 -27.58 13.33 10.57
N PHE A 182 -27.76 13.11 9.27
CA PHE A 182 -28.48 11.96 8.75
C PHE A 182 -27.46 10.93 8.25
N ILE A 183 -27.51 9.71 8.80
CA ILE A 183 -26.61 8.61 8.44
C ILE A 183 -27.46 7.49 7.85
N ILE A 184 -27.11 7.05 6.64
CA ILE A 184 -27.85 6.03 5.90
C ILE A 184 -27.17 4.64 6.01
N ILE A 185 -25.88 4.58 6.39
CA ILE A 185 -25.11 3.34 6.44
C ILE A 185 -24.49 3.13 7.83
N GLU A 186 -24.80 1.99 8.43
CA GLU A 186 -24.41 1.63 9.80
C GLU A 186 -22.89 1.64 10.01
N GLY A 187 -22.10 1.23 9.01
CA GLY A 187 -20.63 1.27 9.05
C GLY A 187 -20.03 2.68 9.18
N CYS A 188 -20.74 3.71 8.70
CA CYS A 188 -20.30 5.11 8.84
C CYS A 188 -20.52 5.65 10.25
N LEU A 189 -21.50 5.10 10.98
CA LEU A 189 -21.94 5.60 12.28
C LEU A 189 -20.85 5.53 13.35
N ALA A 190 -20.03 4.48 13.34
CA ALA A 190 -18.96 4.30 14.33
C ALA A 190 -17.88 5.39 14.19
N ILE A 191 -17.47 5.69 12.95
CA ILE A 191 -16.45 6.70 12.65
C ILE A 191 -16.99 8.10 12.95
N LEU A 192 -18.20 8.41 12.48
CA LEU A 192 -18.86 9.70 12.72
C LEU A 192 -19.09 9.97 14.23
N ARG A 193 -19.47 8.94 15.00
CA ARG A 193 -19.59 9.06 16.47
C ARG A 193 -18.26 9.27 17.15
N ARG A 194 -17.18 8.65 16.67
CA ARG A 194 -15.83 8.85 17.23
C ARG A 194 -15.38 10.29 17.02
N ASP A 195 -15.55 10.80 15.81
CA ASP A 195 -15.09 12.14 15.45
C ASP A 195 -15.98 13.24 16.09
N GLY A 196 -17.27 12.96 16.28
CA GLY A 196 -18.17 13.81 17.07
C GLY A 196 -17.83 13.85 18.57
N ARG A 197 -17.49 12.70 19.20
CA ARG A 197 -17.13 12.62 20.64
C ARG A 197 -15.75 13.18 20.96
N ASN A 198 -14.78 13.03 20.08
CA ASN A 198 -13.44 13.59 20.30
C ASN A 198 -13.46 15.13 20.36
N LYS A 199 -14.50 15.78 19.81
CA LYS A 199 -14.64 17.24 19.84
C LYS A 199 -15.48 17.80 20.99
N SER A 200 -16.29 16.99 21.69
CA SER A 200 -16.83 17.42 23.00
C SER A 200 -15.76 17.42 24.11
N ARG A 201 -14.53 17.03 23.78
CA ARG A 201 -13.35 16.97 24.66
C ARG A 201 -12.16 17.81 24.16
N ALA A 202 -12.29 18.50 23.03
CA ALA A 202 -11.27 19.45 22.59
C ALA A 202 -11.54 20.81 23.27
N PRO A 203 -10.52 21.50 23.81
CA PRO A 203 -10.68 22.77 24.52
C PRO A 203 -11.21 23.90 23.62
#